data_AF-A0A1R0YAJ4-F1
#
_entry.id   AF-A0A1R0YAJ4-F1
#
_cell.length_a   1.000
_cell.length_b   1.000
_cell.length_c   1.000
_cell.angle_alpha   90.00
_cell.angle_beta   90.00
_cell.angle_gamma   90.00
#
_symmetry.space_group_name_H-M   'P 1'
#
loop_
_entity.id
_entity.type
_entity.pdbx_description
1 polymer ?
#
loop_
_entity_poly.entity_id
_entity_poly.type
_entity_poly.pdbx_seq_one_letter_code
_entity_poly.pdbx_strand_id
1 'polypeptide(L)'
;MLSKWRRIFAAGTSGMLLLSVLIGVGAGSANAADTSATQNASQDVFRIVALGDSITAGYEPGMTDVNTKPYGYAERLLEQGWYHGRSELTNYGILGLTTAGLLNYTGAIKDGSAITAEGIQSGLPDPRIDQFAKLTPQIASELKEADLITITIGGNDVSRLFLQVKELTDTDFESQLEQKLADYNTNVKASLENIRAINPQATIILADQYQPAPKIALGAMYTKLMTAAAQFTDSADRVAASVNQPGAKVLVAHVAAKFAGSEGSLTHIIGAGQADFHPTQLGYETIAKVFAELQWGEYRIPTVAAMATDTVPMSIVVKGVELNTPNKPILKNGQNFLALKDILNAVGANGKWDNKTSSATIEYGGRTVVITIGSKFIKVNGQNVAIDTPAFLQKVGKEDKTYLPLAALATGLGFDVNYSSKLRTAFINP
;
A
#
# COMPACT_ATOMS: atom_id res chain seq x y z
N MET A 1 -34.84 -41.97 28.71
CA MET A 1 -35.37 -40.74 29.33
C MET A 1 -34.20 -39.79 29.58
N LEU A 2 -34.36 -38.51 29.18
CA LEU A 2 -33.47 -37.34 29.41
C LEU A 2 -32.12 -37.40 28.64
N SER A 3 -31.88 -36.69 27.51
CA SER A 3 -31.89 -35.23 27.23
C SER A 3 -30.83 -34.49 28.07
N LYS A 4 -29.83 -33.71 27.59
CA LYS A 4 -29.82 -32.65 26.54
C LYS A 4 -28.37 -32.21 26.20
N TRP A 5 -28.13 -31.97 24.90
CA TRP A 5 -27.48 -30.83 24.23
C TRP A 5 -26.14 -30.19 24.68
N ARG A 6 -25.24 -30.04 23.69
CA ARG A 6 -24.56 -28.76 23.39
C ARG A 6 -24.22 -28.62 21.90
N ARG A 7 -24.19 -27.36 21.45
CA ARG A 7 -24.38 -26.82 20.08
C ARG A 7 -23.17 -26.93 19.16
N ILE A 8 -23.48 -27.05 17.86
CA ILE A 8 -22.60 -26.95 16.70
C ILE A 8 -22.36 -25.45 16.38
N PHE A 9 -21.10 -25.06 16.20
CA PHE A 9 -20.72 -23.77 15.60
C PHE A 9 -20.47 -23.99 14.10
N ALA A 10 -21.21 -23.27 13.25
CA ALA A 10 -20.97 -23.18 11.82
C ALA A 10 -19.99 -22.03 11.56
N ALA A 11 -18.84 -22.34 10.98
CA ALA A 11 -17.88 -21.37 10.47
C ALA A 11 -18.35 -20.88 9.09
N GLY A 12 -18.56 -19.56 8.97
CA GLY A 12 -18.89 -18.91 7.70
C GLY A 12 -17.63 -18.54 6.94
N THR A 13 -17.32 -19.32 5.92
CA THR A 13 -16.33 -19.03 4.87
C THR A 13 -16.89 -17.98 3.91
N SER A 14 -16.30 -16.79 3.84
CA SER A 14 -16.58 -15.81 2.79
C SER A 14 -15.44 -15.82 1.78
N GLY A 15 -15.53 -16.71 0.79
CA GLY A 15 -14.72 -16.63 -0.42
C GLY A 15 -15.40 -15.69 -1.42
N MET A 16 -14.73 -14.61 -1.79
CA MET A 16 -15.15 -13.79 -2.93
C MET A 16 -14.75 -14.51 -4.23
N LEU A 17 -15.75 -15.02 -4.94
CA LEU A 17 -15.64 -15.51 -6.30
C LEU A 17 -16.13 -14.41 -7.24
N LEU A 18 -15.20 -13.78 -7.97
CA LEU A 18 -15.51 -12.93 -9.12
C LEU A 18 -15.82 -13.83 -10.32
N LEU A 19 -17.10 -13.91 -10.70
CA LEU A 19 -17.53 -14.53 -11.96
C LEU A 19 -17.53 -13.47 -13.07
N SER A 20 -16.55 -13.53 -13.96
CA SER A 20 -16.56 -12.83 -15.25
C SER A 20 -17.22 -13.72 -16.30
N VAL A 21 -18.39 -13.33 -16.78
CA VAL A 21 -19.09 -14.00 -17.90
C VAL A 21 -18.58 -13.43 -19.22
N LEU A 22 -17.90 -14.27 -20.00
CA LEU A 22 -17.54 -14.06 -21.41
C LEU A 22 -18.73 -14.44 -22.29
N ILE A 23 -19.12 -13.57 -23.22
CA ILE A 23 -19.93 -13.92 -24.39
C ILE A 23 -19.24 -13.32 -25.63
N GLY A 24 -18.64 -14.18 -26.46
CA GLY A 24 -18.48 -13.93 -27.90
C GLY A 24 -19.83 -14.16 -28.60
N VAL A 25 -20.15 -13.62 -29.78
CA VAL A 25 -19.45 -13.79 -31.06
C VAL A 25 -19.95 -12.71 -32.04
N GLY A 26 -19.12 -12.28 -33.01
CA GLY A 26 -19.62 -11.65 -34.23
C GLY A 26 -18.59 -10.84 -35.01
N ALA A 27 -17.88 -11.50 -35.93
CA ALA A 27 -16.99 -10.86 -36.89
C ALA A 27 -17.78 -10.12 -37.98
N GLY A 28 -17.36 -8.90 -38.32
CA GLY A 28 -17.82 -8.13 -39.47
C GLY A 28 -16.86 -6.97 -39.74
N SER A 29 -16.14 -7.04 -40.86
CA SER A 29 -15.13 -6.09 -41.29
C SER A 29 -15.68 -5.06 -42.27
N ALA A 30 -15.45 -3.76 -42.04
CA ALA A 30 -15.06 -2.75 -43.05
C ALA A 30 -14.97 -1.32 -42.46
N ASN A 31 -13.97 -0.59 -42.93
CA ASN A 31 -13.52 0.76 -42.56
C ASN A 31 -14.56 1.88 -42.73
N ALA A 32 -14.50 2.92 -41.87
CA ALA A 32 -14.29 4.32 -42.25
C ALA A 32 -14.22 5.25 -41.02
N ALA A 33 -13.53 6.36 -41.22
CA ALA A 33 -13.16 7.46 -40.33
C ALA A 33 -14.21 8.04 -39.35
N ASP A 34 -13.65 8.74 -38.35
CA ASP A 34 -14.27 9.68 -37.40
C ASP A 34 -15.25 9.13 -36.36
N THR A 35 -14.68 8.65 -35.26
CA THR A 35 -15.29 8.76 -33.93
C THR A 35 -14.22 9.11 -32.88
N SER A 36 -13.96 10.41 -32.77
CA SER A 36 -13.61 11.00 -31.48
C SER A 36 -14.62 10.57 -30.41
N ALA A 37 -14.12 10.20 -29.24
CA ALA A 37 -14.84 9.87 -28.00
C ALA A 37 -15.45 8.46 -27.88
N THR A 38 -14.58 7.50 -27.53
CA THR A 38 -14.87 6.58 -26.41
C THR A 38 -13.57 6.33 -25.64
N GLN A 39 -13.11 7.33 -24.89
CA GLN A 39 -12.32 7.05 -23.70
C GLN A 39 -13.24 6.31 -22.73
N ASN A 40 -13.16 4.98 -22.70
CA ASN A 40 -13.45 4.26 -21.47
C ASN A 40 -12.36 4.67 -20.49
N ALA A 41 -12.57 5.80 -19.81
CA ALA A 41 -11.81 6.17 -18.64
C ALA A 41 -12.08 5.09 -17.59
N SER A 42 -11.29 4.02 -17.60
CA SER A 42 -10.92 3.37 -16.35
C SER A 42 -10.43 4.53 -15.48
N GLN A 43 -11.24 4.94 -14.49
CA GLN A 43 -10.93 6.08 -13.63
C GLN A 43 -9.45 5.97 -13.23
N ASP A 44 -8.62 6.97 -13.53
CA ASP A 44 -7.15 6.89 -13.38
C ASP A 44 -6.78 6.51 -11.93
N VAL A 45 -6.56 5.22 -11.69
CA VAL A 45 -6.10 4.67 -10.40
C VAL A 45 -4.58 4.61 -10.46
N PHE A 46 -3.92 5.27 -9.51
CA PHE A 46 -2.47 5.20 -9.35
C PHE A 46 -2.09 3.87 -8.68
N ARG A 47 -1.34 3.03 -9.39
CA ARG A 47 -1.03 1.66 -8.98
C ARG A 47 0.36 1.54 -8.41
N ILE A 48 0.43 1.07 -7.16
CA ILE A 48 1.68 0.80 -6.45
C ILE A 48 1.88 -0.71 -6.39
N VAL A 49 3.03 -1.20 -6.86
CA VAL A 49 3.46 -2.58 -6.66
C VAL A 49 4.72 -2.58 -5.80
N ALA A 50 4.67 -3.20 -4.63
CA ALA A 50 5.82 -3.36 -3.76
C ALA A 50 6.41 -4.77 -3.91
N LEU A 51 7.69 -4.88 -4.24
CA LEU A 51 8.44 -6.14 -4.38
C LEU A 51 9.65 -6.12 -3.46
N GLY A 52 9.92 -7.18 -2.72
CA GLY A 52 11.14 -7.19 -1.93
C GLY A 52 11.15 -8.21 -0.80
N ASP A 53 11.93 -7.89 0.22
CA ASP A 53 12.12 -8.73 1.39
C ASP A 53 11.08 -8.47 2.51
N SER A 54 11.43 -8.84 3.74
CA SER A 54 10.59 -8.67 4.92
C SER A 54 10.29 -7.21 5.27
N ILE A 55 11.12 -6.25 4.85
CA ILE A 55 10.84 -4.83 5.04
C ILE A 55 9.68 -4.41 4.11
N THR A 56 9.68 -4.89 2.86
CA THR A 56 8.55 -4.72 1.94
C THR A 56 7.29 -5.37 2.51
N ALA A 57 7.43 -6.56 3.11
CA ALA A 57 6.31 -7.27 3.72
C ALA A 57 5.71 -6.53 4.93
N GLY A 58 6.38 -5.51 5.48
CA GLY A 58 5.96 -4.80 6.69
C GLY A 58 6.06 -5.66 7.94
N TYR A 59 7.04 -6.57 7.99
CA TYR A 59 7.23 -7.50 9.12
C TYR A 59 7.65 -6.77 10.40
N GLU A 60 7.06 -7.15 11.52
CA GLU A 60 7.54 -6.85 12.87
C GLU A 60 7.67 -8.13 13.70
N PRO A 61 8.56 -8.15 14.70
CA PRO A 61 8.67 -9.28 15.63
C PRO A 61 7.33 -9.63 16.26
N GLY A 62 7.01 -10.93 16.27
CA GLY A 62 5.75 -11.43 16.81
C GLY A 62 4.61 -11.51 15.80
N MET A 63 4.81 -11.07 14.55
CA MET A 63 3.89 -11.41 13.44
C MET A 63 4.03 -12.89 13.10
N THR A 64 3.19 -13.73 13.74
CA THR A 64 3.17 -15.19 13.53
C THR A 64 1.97 -15.66 12.70
N ASP A 65 0.90 -14.87 12.65
CA ASP A 65 -0.27 -15.17 11.82
C ASP A 65 -0.08 -14.57 10.42
N VAL A 66 -0.07 -15.45 9.42
CA VAL A 66 0.05 -15.14 7.99
C VAL A 66 -1.10 -14.29 7.46
N ASN A 67 -2.22 -14.24 8.19
CA ASN A 67 -3.38 -13.42 7.85
C ASN A 67 -3.31 -12.02 8.48
N THR A 68 -2.30 -11.74 9.31
CA THR A 68 -2.10 -10.40 9.85
C THR A 68 -1.82 -9.45 8.71
N LYS A 69 -2.73 -8.51 8.47
CA LYS A 69 -2.50 -7.45 7.46
C LYS A 69 -1.29 -6.64 7.90
N PRO A 70 -0.24 -6.54 7.07
CA PRO A 70 0.92 -5.75 7.41
C PRO A 70 0.55 -4.28 7.52
N TYR A 71 1.33 -3.55 8.32
CA TYR A 71 1.26 -2.10 8.36
C TYR A 71 2.69 -1.55 8.38
N GLY A 72 3.36 -1.73 7.24
CA GLY A 72 4.73 -1.30 6.99
C GLY A 72 4.78 0.03 6.23
N TYR A 73 5.83 0.21 5.43
CA TYR A 73 5.98 1.42 4.62
C TYR A 73 5.04 1.42 3.41
N ALA A 74 4.78 0.25 2.81
CA ALA A 74 3.97 0.15 1.60
C ALA A 74 2.52 0.58 1.86
N GLU A 75 1.93 0.17 2.98
CA GLU A 75 0.57 0.58 3.36
C GLU A 75 0.48 2.06 3.68
N ARG A 76 1.51 2.65 4.29
CA ARG A 76 1.61 4.11 4.48
C ARG A 76 1.77 4.84 3.17
N LEU A 77 2.47 4.26 2.20
CA LEU A 77 2.62 4.83 0.87
C LEU A 77 1.30 4.84 0.11
N LEU A 78 0.48 3.79 0.27
CA LEU A 78 -0.91 3.78 -0.22
C LEU A 78 -1.75 4.91 0.41
N GLU A 79 -1.62 5.12 1.73
CA GLU A 79 -2.30 6.23 2.40
C GLU A 79 -1.86 7.59 1.85
N GLN A 80 -0.58 7.74 1.50
CA GLN A 80 -0.09 8.91 0.78
C GLN A 80 -0.70 9.01 -0.63
N GLY A 81 -0.77 7.90 -1.38
CA GLY A 81 -1.45 7.85 -2.67
C GLY A 81 -2.89 8.38 -2.61
N TRP A 82 -3.64 8.04 -1.56
CA TRP A 82 -5.00 8.55 -1.35
C TRP A 82 -5.10 10.06 -1.09
N TYR A 83 -4.02 10.72 -0.67
CA TYR A 83 -3.95 12.19 -0.66
C TYR A 83 -3.76 12.80 -2.06
N HIS A 84 -3.31 12.03 -3.03
CA HIS A 84 -3.02 12.50 -4.40
C HIS A 84 -4.02 11.99 -5.45
N GLY A 85 -4.88 11.03 -5.11
CA GLY A 85 -5.97 10.58 -5.98
C GLY A 85 -6.45 9.18 -5.64
N ARG A 86 -7.14 8.54 -6.60
CA ARG A 86 -7.44 7.11 -6.50
C ARG A 86 -6.12 6.33 -6.50
N SER A 87 -5.95 5.41 -5.57
CA SER A 87 -4.73 4.61 -5.50
C SER A 87 -4.99 3.22 -4.95
N GLU A 88 -4.22 2.27 -5.45
CA GLU A 88 -4.24 0.89 -4.98
C GLU A 88 -2.81 0.36 -4.79
N LEU A 89 -2.68 -0.66 -3.95
CA LEU A 89 -1.41 -1.30 -3.61
C LEU A 89 -1.55 -2.80 -3.72
N THR A 90 -0.58 -3.42 -4.40
CA THR A 90 -0.26 -4.83 -4.18
C THR A 90 1.13 -4.96 -3.55
N ASN A 91 1.22 -5.77 -2.51
CA ASN A 91 2.45 -5.98 -1.73
C ASN A 91 2.90 -7.45 -1.83
N TYR A 92 4.06 -7.65 -2.46
CA TYR A 92 4.73 -8.93 -2.65
C TYR A 92 6.08 -8.99 -1.91
N GLY A 93 6.11 -8.48 -0.68
CA GLY A 93 7.26 -8.67 0.21
C GLY A 93 7.36 -10.12 0.72
N ILE A 94 8.53 -10.72 0.53
CA ILE A 94 8.84 -12.12 0.87
C ILE A 94 9.83 -12.17 2.02
N LEU A 95 9.47 -12.83 3.12
CA LEU A 95 10.35 -12.95 4.28
C LEU A 95 11.64 -13.71 3.94
N GLY A 96 12.79 -13.11 4.27
CA GLY A 96 14.11 -13.72 4.05
C GLY A 96 14.62 -13.69 2.59
N LEU A 97 13.93 -13.00 1.68
CA LEU A 97 14.37 -12.87 0.29
C LEU A 97 15.72 -12.18 0.19
N THR A 98 16.63 -12.74 -0.60
CA THR A 98 17.93 -12.17 -0.96
C THR A 98 17.89 -11.55 -2.34
N THR A 99 18.92 -10.81 -2.72
CA THR A 99 19.03 -10.26 -4.08
C THR A 99 19.01 -11.34 -5.17
N ALA A 100 19.65 -12.50 -4.92
CA ALA A 100 19.63 -13.63 -5.83
C ALA A 100 18.22 -14.23 -5.98
N GLY A 101 17.49 -14.32 -4.87
CA GLY A 101 16.09 -14.77 -4.89
C GLY A 101 15.17 -13.82 -5.66
N LEU A 102 15.36 -12.50 -5.48
CA LEU A 102 14.63 -11.48 -6.25
C LEU A 102 14.93 -11.59 -7.76
N LEU A 103 16.19 -11.83 -8.14
CA LEU A 103 16.57 -12.03 -9.53
C LEU A 103 15.85 -13.23 -10.15
N ASN A 104 15.87 -14.39 -9.49
CA ASN A 104 15.18 -15.59 -9.96
C ASN A 104 13.67 -15.34 -10.12
N TYR A 105 13.08 -14.66 -9.13
CA TYR A 105 11.66 -14.39 -9.11
C TYR A 105 11.22 -13.42 -10.22
N THR A 106 11.91 -12.28 -10.34
CA THR A 106 11.63 -11.30 -11.41
C THR A 106 11.90 -11.87 -12.80
N GLY A 107 12.90 -12.76 -12.94
CA GLY A 107 13.15 -13.51 -14.17
C GLY A 107 11.95 -14.37 -14.56
N ALA A 108 11.45 -15.17 -13.62
CA ALA A 108 10.29 -16.03 -13.87
C ALA A 108 9.01 -15.25 -14.17
N ILE A 109 8.78 -14.11 -13.49
CA ILE A 109 7.66 -13.20 -13.76
C ILE A 109 7.76 -12.64 -15.18
N LYS A 110 8.94 -12.14 -15.58
CA LYS A 110 9.18 -11.59 -16.93
C LYS A 110 8.94 -12.63 -18.01
N ASP A 111 9.46 -13.84 -17.81
CA ASP A 111 9.39 -14.91 -18.80
C ASP A 111 8.04 -15.65 -18.79
N GLY A 112 7.15 -15.34 -17.85
CA GLY A 112 5.87 -16.04 -17.66
C GLY A 112 6.05 -17.51 -17.29
N SER A 113 7.20 -17.90 -16.75
CA SER A 113 7.53 -19.28 -16.42
C SER A 113 7.02 -19.68 -15.05
N ALA A 114 6.62 -20.94 -14.90
CA ALA A 114 6.32 -21.50 -13.59
C ALA A 114 7.61 -21.58 -12.74
N ILE A 115 7.49 -21.22 -11.47
CA ILE A 115 8.58 -21.31 -10.49
C ILE A 115 8.05 -21.97 -9.20
N THR A 116 8.93 -22.60 -8.45
CA THR A 116 8.63 -23.15 -7.12
C THR A 116 9.26 -22.28 -6.03
N ALA A 117 8.88 -22.49 -4.76
CA ALA A 117 9.54 -21.82 -3.64
C ALA A 117 11.06 -22.02 -3.65
N GLU A 118 11.52 -23.26 -3.85
CA GLU A 118 12.95 -23.60 -3.97
C GLU A 118 13.60 -22.98 -5.21
N GLY A 119 12.85 -22.82 -6.31
CA GLY A 119 13.32 -22.14 -7.51
C GLY A 119 13.49 -20.63 -7.33
N ILE A 120 12.66 -20.00 -6.47
CA ILE A 120 12.84 -18.60 -6.07
C ILE A 120 14.10 -18.51 -5.23
N GLN A 121 14.12 -19.19 -4.09
CA GLN A 121 15.26 -19.25 -3.20
C GLN A 121 15.10 -20.42 -2.23
N SER A 122 16.16 -21.23 -2.12
CA SER A 122 16.14 -22.39 -1.23
C SER A 122 16.03 -21.99 0.25
N GLY A 123 15.17 -22.70 0.99
CA GLY A 123 15.04 -22.51 2.44
C GLY A 123 14.43 -21.18 2.87
N LEU A 124 13.58 -20.56 2.04
CA LEU A 124 12.87 -19.34 2.42
C LEU A 124 11.97 -19.57 3.66
N PRO A 125 12.01 -18.68 4.66
CA PRO A 125 11.19 -18.81 5.87
C PRO A 125 9.74 -18.33 5.67
N ASP A 126 9.39 -17.71 4.55
CA ASP A 126 8.06 -17.16 4.33
C ASP A 126 7.01 -18.28 4.14
N PRO A 127 6.02 -18.42 5.04
CA PRO A 127 4.98 -19.45 4.92
C PRO A 127 4.06 -19.24 3.72
N ARG A 128 4.11 -18.08 3.05
CA ARG A 128 3.30 -17.74 1.87
C ARG A 128 4.03 -18.02 0.55
N ILE A 129 5.27 -18.50 0.58
CA ILE A 129 6.12 -18.56 -0.63
C ILE A 129 5.53 -19.41 -1.75
N ASP A 130 4.86 -20.54 -1.44
CA ASP A 130 4.20 -21.36 -2.45
C ASP A 130 3.02 -20.65 -3.12
N GLN A 131 2.36 -19.73 -2.41
CA GLN A 131 1.33 -18.88 -2.99
C GLN A 131 1.96 -17.83 -3.89
N PHE A 132 3.01 -17.14 -3.43
CA PHE A 132 3.71 -16.13 -4.24
C PHE A 132 4.29 -16.72 -5.53
N ALA A 133 4.87 -17.92 -5.48
CA ALA A 133 5.34 -18.64 -6.66
C ALA A 133 4.23 -18.90 -7.70
N LYS A 134 2.98 -19.13 -7.27
CA LYS A 134 1.82 -19.30 -8.16
C LYS A 134 1.27 -17.99 -8.70
N LEU A 135 1.54 -16.87 -8.03
CA LEU A 135 1.07 -15.55 -8.41
C LEU A 135 1.92 -14.90 -9.51
N THR A 136 2.98 -15.53 -10.01
CA THR A 136 3.83 -14.95 -11.06
C THR A 136 3.07 -14.41 -12.27
N PRO A 137 2.01 -15.06 -12.81
CA PRO A 137 1.25 -14.51 -13.94
C PRO A 137 0.45 -13.27 -13.55
N GLN A 138 -0.11 -13.24 -12.35
CA GLN A 138 -0.84 -12.09 -11.82
C GLN A 138 0.11 -10.91 -11.60
N ILE A 139 1.27 -11.16 -10.99
CA ILE A 139 2.30 -10.15 -10.74
C ILE A 139 2.79 -9.53 -12.05
N ALA A 140 2.96 -10.33 -13.11
CA ALA A 140 3.34 -9.81 -14.42
C ALA A 140 2.27 -8.83 -14.97
N SER A 141 0.99 -9.14 -14.80
CA SER A 141 -0.12 -8.25 -15.19
C SER A 141 -0.13 -6.96 -14.37
N GLU A 142 0.03 -7.06 -13.05
CA GLU A 142 0.02 -5.90 -12.16
C GLU A 142 1.25 -5.01 -12.36
N LEU A 143 2.44 -5.59 -12.54
CA LEU A 143 3.65 -4.85 -12.87
C LEU A 143 3.51 -4.09 -14.19
N LYS A 144 2.84 -4.68 -15.19
CA LYS A 144 2.61 -4.02 -16.48
C LYS A 144 1.75 -2.77 -16.36
N GLU A 145 0.84 -2.72 -15.39
CA GLU A 145 -0.07 -1.59 -15.14
C GLU A 145 0.42 -0.65 -14.02
N ALA A 146 1.52 -0.99 -13.35
CA ALA A 146 2.05 -0.20 -12.24
C ALA A 146 2.52 1.19 -12.69
N ASP A 147 2.15 2.21 -11.92
CA ASP A 147 2.70 3.57 -12.04
C ASP A 147 3.98 3.70 -11.19
N LEU A 148 3.97 3.07 -10.02
CA LEU A 148 5.07 3.06 -9.06
C LEU A 148 5.40 1.63 -8.64
N ILE A 149 6.67 1.27 -8.74
CA ILE A 149 7.22 0.02 -8.22
C ILE A 149 8.20 0.36 -7.11
N THR A 150 8.07 -0.28 -5.96
CA THR A 150 8.95 -0.04 -4.81
C THR A 150 9.70 -1.29 -4.41
N ILE A 151 10.98 -1.15 -4.06
CA ILE A 151 11.87 -2.28 -3.78
C ILE A 151 12.70 -2.06 -2.52
N THR A 152 12.62 -3.01 -1.58
CA THR A 152 13.60 -3.18 -0.49
C THR A 152 14.22 -4.56 -0.60
N ILE A 153 15.55 -4.62 -0.72
CA ILE A 153 16.28 -5.90 -0.84
C ILE A 153 17.74 -5.71 -0.48
N GLY A 154 18.40 -6.75 0.05
CA GLY A 154 19.84 -6.78 0.28
C GLY A 154 20.25 -7.03 1.73
N GLY A 155 19.37 -6.73 2.69
CA GLY A 155 19.67 -6.93 4.12
C GLY A 155 19.97 -8.39 4.46
N ASN A 156 19.26 -9.33 3.84
CA ASN A 156 19.48 -10.77 4.04
C ASN A 156 20.82 -11.26 3.46
N ASP A 157 21.35 -10.60 2.43
CA ASP A 157 22.61 -10.94 1.79
C ASP A 157 23.81 -10.62 2.70
N VAL A 158 23.68 -9.62 3.59
CA VAL A 158 24.76 -9.11 4.45
C VAL A 158 24.56 -9.26 5.94
N SER A 159 23.36 -9.64 6.38
CA SER A 159 23.03 -9.80 7.81
C SER A 159 24.07 -10.64 8.57
N ARG A 160 24.49 -11.78 7.99
CA ARG A 160 25.53 -12.64 8.58
C ARG A 160 26.88 -11.94 8.72
N LEU A 161 27.33 -11.24 7.68
CA LEU A 161 28.60 -10.50 7.69
C LEU A 161 28.61 -9.46 8.83
N PHE A 162 27.49 -8.78 9.04
CA PHE A 162 27.38 -7.75 10.07
C PHE A 162 27.25 -8.34 11.48
N LEU A 163 26.56 -9.47 11.64
CA LEU A 163 26.50 -10.19 12.92
C LEU A 163 27.86 -10.73 13.36
N GLN A 164 28.72 -11.12 12.41
CA GLN A 164 30.05 -11.66 12.67
C GLN A 164 31.17 -10.59 12.65
N VAL A 165 30.84 -9.31 12.60
CA VAL A 165 31.85 -8.22 12.45
C VAL A 165 32.95 -8.23 13.51
N LYS A 166 32.66 -8.75 14.72
CA LYS A 166 33.63 -8.86 15.82
C LYS A 166 34.57 -10.07 15.71
N GLU A 167 34.22 -11.03 14.85
CA GLU A 167 34.96 -12.29 14.65
C GLU A 167 35.95 -12.20 13.48
N LEU A 168 35.78 -11.19 12.61
CA LEU A 168 36.54 -11.02 11.38
C LEU A 168 37.67 -10.00 11.55
N THR A 169 38.78 -10.21 10.84
CA THR A 169 39.78 -9.17 10.63
C THR A 169 39.20 -8.05 9.77
N ASP A 170 39.83 -6.87 9.77
CA ASP A 170 39.41 -5.77 8.88
C ASP A 170 39.52 -6.18 7.41
N THR A 171 40.61 -6.82 7.00
CA THR A 171 40.80 -7.33 5.64
C THR A 171 39.74 -8.36 5.24
N ASP A 172 39.43 -9.33 6.10
CA ASP A 172 38.43 -10.35 5.78
C ASP A 172 37.03 -9.76 5.67
N PHE A 173 36.70 -8.81 6.54
CA PHE A 173 35.43 -8.10 6.48
C PHE A 173 35.30 -7.29 5.19
N GLU A 174 36.33 -6.52 4.83
CA GLU A 174 36.35 -5.71 3.61
C GLU A 174 36.23 -6.57 2.35
N SER A 175 36.97 -7.68 2.28
CA SER A 175 36.91 -8.60 1.14
C SER A 175 35.52 -9.25 1.00
N GLN A 176 34.92 -9.68 2.11
CA GLN A 176 33.56 -10.22 2.08
C GLN A 176 32.53 -9.16 1.71
N LEU A 177 32.66 -7.94 2.23
CA LEU A 177 31.79 -6.82 1.89
C LEU A 177 31.85 -6.48 0.40
N GLU A 178 33.05 -6.41 -0.16
CA GLU A 178 33.26 -6.16 -1.59
C GLU A 178 32.56 -7.22 -2.45
N GLN A 179 32.70 -8.50 -2.10
CA GLN A 179 31.99 -9.58 -2.80
C GLN A 179 30.47 -9.42 -2.68
N LYS A 180 29.94 -9.10 -1.48
CA LYS A 180 28.50 -8.89 -1.29
C LYS A 180 27.97 -7.70 -2.07
N LEU A 181 28.73 -6.62 -2.19
CA LEU A 181 28.37 -5.48 -3.02
C LEU A 181 28.42 -5.82 -4.51
N ALA A 182 29.37 -6.65 -4.96
CA ALA A 182 29.43 -7.12 -6.34
C ALA A 182 28.21 -7.99 -6.71
N ASP A 183 27.84 -8.92 -5.81
CA ASP A 183 26.65 -9.76 -5.96
C ASP A 183 25.37 -8.90 -5.98
N TYR A 184 25.24 -7.95 -5.04
CA TYR A 184 24.14 -6.99 -4.98
C TYR A 184 24.01 -6.21 -6.28
N ASN A 185 25.11 -5.62 -6.76
CA ASN A 185 25.13 -4.83 -7.99
C ASN A 185 24.65 -5.64 -9.20
N THR A 186 25.11 -6.89 -9.32
CA THR A 186 24.74 -7.78 -10.42
C THR A 186 23.27 -8.17 -10.34
N ASN A 187 22.82 -8.64 -9.19
CA ASN A 187 21.48 -9.20 -9.01
C ASN A 187 20.40 -8.14 -9.07
N VAL A 188 20.60 -7.00 -8.40
CA VAL A 188 19.62 -5.92 -8.37
C VAL A 188 19.50 -5.26 -9.74
N LYS A 189 20.63 -5.03 -10.45
CA LYS A 189 20.59 -4.52 -11.83
C LYS A 189 19.76 -5.44 -12.73
N ALA A 190 20.05 -6.74 -12.74
CA ALA A 190 19.30 -7.69 -13.56
C ALA A 190 17.82 -7.80 -13.16
N SER A 191 17.50 -7.67 -11.87
CA SER A 191 16.11 -7.62 -11.39
C SER A 191 15.37 -6.37 -11.92
N LEU A 192 16.02 -5.21 -11.89
CA LEU A 192 15.46 -3.97 -12.45
C LEU A 192 15.30 -4.05 -13.97
N GLU A 193 16.25 -4.66 -14.68
CA GLU A 193 16.13 -4.92 -16.12
C GLU A 193 14.95 -5.85 -16.44
N ASN A 194 14.72 -6.89 -15.62
CA ASN A 194 13.56 -7.77 -15.75
C ASN A 194 12.23 -7.00 -15.57
N ILE A 195 12.16 -6.15 -14.53
CA ILE A 195 10.99 -5.31 -14.29
C ILE A 195 10.79 -4.33 -15.44
N ARG A 196 11.86 -3.73 -15.95
CA ARG A 196 11.79 -2.76 -17.06
C ARG A 196 11.34 -3.40 -18.37
N ALA A 197 11.65 -4.69 -18.60
CA ALA A 197 11.14 -5.46 -19.73
C ALA A 197 9.62 -5.70 -19.65
N ILE A 198 9.06 -5.82 -18.44
CA ILE A 198 7.61 -5.93 -18.21
C ILE A 198 6.95 -4.56 -18.33
N ASN A 199 7.52 -3.54 -17.67
CA ASN A 199 6.99 -2.18 -17.64
C ASN A 199 8.08 -1.13 -17.96
N PRO A 200 8.11 -0.63 -19.21
CA PRO A 200 9.12 0.33 -19.64
C PRO A 200 8.91 1.74 -19.07
N GLN A 201 7.77 2.04 -18.44
CA GLN A 201 7.37 3.40 -18.06
C GLN A 201 7.27 3.64 -16.54
N ALA A 202 7.07 2.60 -15.72
CA ALA A 202 6.91 2.75 -14.28
C ALA A 202 8.09 3.51 -13.65
N THR A 203 7.77 4.37 -12.67
CA THR A 203 8.77 4.86 -11.73
C THR A 203 9.15 3.72 -10.79
N ILE A 204 10.44 3.54 -10.54
CA ILE A 204 10.95 2.55 -9.58
C ILE A 204 11.65 3.29 -8.44
N ILE A 205 11.31 2.97 -7.19
CA ILE A 205 12.02 3.44 -6.01
C ILE A 205 12.72 2.26 -5.34
N LEU A 206 14.05 2.28 -5.31
CA LEU A 206 14.91 1.28 -4.66
C LEU A 206 15.43 1.85 -3.33
N ALA A 207 15.21 1.17 -2.21
CA ALA A 207 15.84 1.56 -0.95
C ALA A 207 17.32 1.15 -0.87
N ASP A 208 18.15 2.02 -0.31
CA ASP A 208 19.45 1.65 0.22
C ASP A 208 19.31 0.80 1.51
N GLN A 209 20.44 0.38 2.08
CA GLN A 209 20.48 -0.50 3.25
C GLN A 209 20.93 0.27 4.50
N TYR A 210 20.05 0.34 5.50
CA TYR A 210 20.39 0.94 6.78
C TYR A 210 21.19 0.00 7.66
N GLN A 211 22.00 0.58 8.54
CA GLN A 211 22.65 -0.15 9.63
C GLN A 211 21.69 -0.19 10.83
N PRO A 212 21.31 -1.37 11.35
CA PRO A 212 20.20 -1.48 12.29
C PRO A 212 20.57 -1.26 13.75
N ALA A 213 21.86 -1.27 14.13
CA ALA A 213 22.28 -1.37 15.54
C ALA A 213 22.97 -0.09 16.04
N PRO A 214 22.48 0.54 17.12
CA PRO A 214 22.99 1.83 17.56
C PRO A 214 24.40 1.76 18.12
N LYS A 215 25.08 2.91 18.14
CA LYS A 215 26.46 3.05 18.64
C LYS A 215 26.69 2.47 20.03
N ILE A 216 25.71 2.57 20.93
CA ILE A 216 25.82 2.04 22.30
C ILE A 216 25.95 0.50 22.32
N ALA A 217 25.37 -0.21 21.34
CA ALA A 217 25.45 -1.66 21.22
C ALA A 217 26.74 -2.11 20.50
N LEU A 218 27.21 -1.32 19.53
CA LEU A 218 28.33 -1.69 18.66
C LEU A 218 29.70 -1.17 19.11
N GLY A 219 29.74 -0.12 19.93
CA GLY A 219 30.99 0.51 20.36
C GLY A 219 31.85 0.93 19.16
N ALA A 220 33.11 0.46 19.13
CA ALA A 220 34.07 0.77 18.08
C ALA A 220 33.64 0.27 16.68
N MET A 221 32.80 -0.76 16.59
CA MET A 221 32.34 -1.33 15.31
C MET A 221 31.28 -0.47 14.61
N TYR A 222 30.70 0.50 15.32
CA TYR A 222 29.65 1.35 14.76
C TYR A 222 30.11 2.08 13.50
N THR A 223 31.26 2.76 13.55
CA THR A 223 31.81 3.49 12.39
C THR A 223 32.10 2.56 11.21
N LYS A 224 32.59 1.35 11.48
CA LYS A 224 32.85 0.33 10.46
C LYS A 224 31.57 -0.09 9.74
N LEU A 225 30.51 -0.41 10.48
CA LEU A 225 29.22 -0.80 9.89
C LEU A 225 28.49 0.37 9.23
N MET A 226 28.62 1.60 9.74
CA MET A 226 28.10 2.80 9.06
C MET A 226 28.81 3.06 7.73
N THR A 227 30.12 2.81 7.66
CA THR A 227 30.89 2.89 6.40
C THR A 227 30.40 1.84 5.41
N ALA A 228 30.14 0.62 5.87
CA ALA A 228 29.56 -0.43 5.02
C ALA A 228 28.17 -0.05 4.49
N ALA A 229 27.30 0.53 5.32
CA ALA A 229 25.99 1.02 4.89
C ALA A 229 26.09 2.15 3.83
N ALA A 230 27.08 3.04 3.97
CA ALA A 230 27.37 4.05 2.95
C ALA A 230 27.78 3.42 1.60
N GLN A 231 28.61 2.36 1.62
CA GLN A 231 28.98 1.65 0.39
C GLN A 231 27.80 0.92 -0.28
N PHE A 232 26.84 0.44 0.51
CA PHE A 232 25.57 -0.07 -0.01
C PHE A 232 24.74 1.03 -0.67
N THR A 233 24.73 2.22 -0.08
CA THR A 233 24.07 3.39 -0.65
C THR A 233 24.68 3.76 -2.01
N ASP A 234 26.01 3.85 -2.08
CA ASP A 234 26.73 4.11 -3.33
C ASP A 234 26.45 3.04 -4.41
N SER A 235 26.30 1.78 -4.00
CA SER A 235 25.95 0.68 -4.90
C SER A 235 24.52 0.80 -5.43
N ALA A 236 23.55 1.13 -4.57
CA ALA A 236 22.17 1.38 -4.97
C ALA A 236 22.09 2.54 -5.98
N ASP A 237 22.80 3.64 -5.74
CA ASP A 237 22.89 4.78 -6.66
C ASP A 237 23.48 4.39 -8.01
N ARG A 238 24.58 3.65 -7.99
CA ARG A 238 25.23 3.17 -9.22
C ARG A 238 24.31 2.28 -10.04
N VAL A 239 23.64 1.32 -9.39
CA VAL A 239 22.71 0.41 -10.05
C VAL A 239 21.53 1.19 -10.63
N ALA A 240 20.89 2.04 -9.83
CA ALA A 240 19.76 2.85 -10.26
C ALA A 240 20.14 3.73 -11.46
N ALA A 241 21.27 4.44 -11.40
CA ALA A 241 21.77 5.27 -12.49
C ALA A 241 22.02 4.46 -13.78
N SER A 242 22.46 3.19 -13.66
CA SER A 242 22.75 2.34 -14.83
C SER A 242 21.52 1.87 -15.61
N VAL A 243 20.33 1.89 -15.00
CA VAL A 243 19.05 1.47 -15.60
C VAL A 243 18.02 2.61 -15.71
N ASN A 244 18.37 3.80 -15.23
CA ASN A 244 17.51 4.98 -15.26
C ASN A 244 17.40 5.53 -16.69
N GLN A 245 16.19 5.94 -17.09
CA GLN A 245 15.94 6.51 -18.42
C GLN A 245 14.96 7.70 -18.37
N PRO A 246 15.05 8.67 -19.31
CA PRO A 246 14.10 9.77 -19.38
C PRO A 246 12.66 9.27 -19.48
N GLY A 247 11.77 9.76 -18.62
CA GLY A 247 10.36 9.37 -18.59
C GLY A 247 10.04 8.12 -17.76
N ALA A 248 11.03 7.30 -17.39
CA ALA A 248 10.84 6.12 -16.55
C ALA A 248 11.95 6.04 -15.50
N LYS A 249 11.75 6.81 -14.42
CA LYS A 249 12.80 7.04 -13.42
C LYS A 249 13.08 5.79 -12.59
N VAL A 250 14.34 5.61 -12.21
CA VAL A 250 14.77 4.74 -11.12
C VAL A 250 15.43 5.62 -10.07
N LEU A 251 14.76 5.75 -8.93
CA LEU A 251 15.14 6.61 -7.82
C LEU A 251 15.68 5.77 -6.66
N VAL A 252 16.62 6.33 -5.91
CA VAL A 252 17.12 5.71 -4.67
C VAL A 252 16.50 6.40 -3.48
N ALA A 253 15.83 5.62 -2.64
CA ALA A 253 15.39 6.05 -1.33
C ALA A 253 16.55 5.90 -0.34
N HIS A 254 17.14 7.03 0.03
CA HIS A 254 18.23 7.12 1.00
C HIS A 254 17.73 6.96 2.44
N VAL A 255 17.28 5.76 2.78
CA VAL A 255 16.75 5.38 4.10
C VAL A 255 17.87 5.29 5.13
N ALA A 256 19.05 4.79 4.75
CA ALA A 256 20.19 4.60 5.64
C ALA A 256 20.56 5.87 6.41
N ALA A 257 20.60 7.01 5.71
CA ALA A 257 20.89 8.31 6.30
C ALA A 257 19.84 8.76 7.33
N LYS A 258 18.58 8.33 7.19
CA LYS A 258 17.50 8.65 8.15
C LYS A 258 17.55 7.76 9.39
N PHE A 259 18.13 6.57 9.28
CA PHE A 259 18.28 5.64 10.39
C PHE A 259 19.50 5.94 11.26
N ALA A 260 20.56 6.50 10.65
CA ALA A 260 21.80 6.87 11.33
C ALA A 260 21.56 7.70 12.61
N GLY A 261 22.00 7.18 13.75
CA GLY A 261 21.86 7.80 15.07
C GLY A 261 20.49 7.64 15.74
N SER A 262 19.51 7.05 15.05
CA SER A 262 18.15 6.80 15.55
C SER A 262 17.80 5.30 15.55
N GLU A 263 18.78 4.42 15.37
CA GLU A 263 18.57 3.00 15.12
C GLU A 263 17.80 2.31 16.27
N GLY A 264 18.08 2.71 17.51
CA GLY A 264 17.44 2.14 18.70
C GLY A 264 15.95 2.45 18.85
N SER A 265 15.42 3.47 18.17
CA SER A 265 13.97 3.76 18.13
C SER A 265 13.32 3.31 16.81
N LEU A 266 14.11 3.25 15.74
CA LEU A 266 13.64 2.91 14.40
C LEU A 266 13.69 1.42 14.09
N THR A 267 14.38 0.62 14.91
CA THR A 267 14.45 -0.84 14.76
C THR A 267 14.15 -1.55 16.08
N HIS A 268 13.82 -2.83 16.01
CA HIS A 268 13.63 -3.70 17.18
C HIS A 268 14.95 -4.27 17.73
N ILE A 269 16.10 -3.69 17.35
CA ILE A 269 17.41 -4.23 17.72
C ILE A 269 17.67 -4.12 19.22
N ILE A 270 17.07 -3.11 19.85
CA ILE A 270 17.04 -2.88 21.29
C ILE A 270 15.57 -3.00 21.73
N GLY A 271 15.24 -4.07 22.44
CA GLY A 271 13.87 -4.31 22.90
C GLY A 271 13.73 -5.46 23.89
N ALA A 272 12.52 -5.67 24.38
CA ALA A 272 12.19 -6.82 25.23
C ALA A 272 12.06 -8.08 24.33
N GLY A 273 13.16 -8.78 24.09
CA GLY A 273 13.18 -9.96 23.23
C GLY A 273 14.56 -10.27 22.65
N GLN A 274 14.60 -11.14 21.64
CA GLN A 274 15.79 -11.34 20.83
C GLN A 274 16.01 -10.12 19.93
N ALA A 275 17.27 -9.74 19.74
CA ALA A 275 17.62 -8.60 18.89
C ALA A 275 17.12 -8.83 17.47
N ASP A 276 16.39 -7.86 16.92
CA ASP A 276 15.76 -7.97 15.61
C ASP A 276 16.00 -6.68 14.79
N PHE A 277 16.55 -6.82 13.58
CA PHE A 277 16.94 -5.69 12.74
C PHE A 277 15.77 -5.02 12.01
N HIS A 278 14.55 -5.59 12.08
CA HIS A 278 13.41 -5.07 11.36
C HIS A 278 12.95 -3.71 11.93
N PRO A 279 12.40 -2.84 11.08
CA PRO A 279 11.93 -1.54 11.51
C PRO A 279 10.81 -1.64 12.56
N THR A 280 10.79 -0.69 13.50
CA THR A 280 9.60 -0.42 14.29
C THR A 280 8.54 0.27 13.43
N GLN A 281 7.34 0.47 13.97
CA GLN A 281 6.34 1.36 13.36
C GLN A 281 6.88 2.77 13.05
N LEU A 282 7.81 3.31 13.85
CA LEU A 282 8.46 4.58 13.56
C LEU A 282 9.50 4.45 12.43
N GLY A 283 10.23 3.33 12.39
CA GLY A 283 11.11 2.98 11.28
C GLY A 283 10.36 2.86 9.95
N TYR A 284 9.24 2.15 9.92
CA TYR A 284 8.39 2.04 8.73
C TYR A 284 7.79 3.37 8.30
N GLU A 285 7.40 4.23 9.24
CA GLU A 285 6.98 5.60 8.91
C GLU A 285 8.13 6.41 8.30
N THR A 286 9.35 6.24 8.80
CA THR A 286 10.55 6.91 8.28
C THR A 286 10.85 6.48 6.84
N ILE A 287 10.75 5.17 6.54
CA ILE A 287 10.88 4.66 5.18
C ILE A 287 9.78 5.25 4.28
N ALA A 288 8.52 5.23 4.74
CA ALA A 288 7.39 5.75 3.97
C ALA A 288 7.54 7.25 3.65
N LYS A 289 8.08 8.04 4.58
CA LYS A 289 8.40 9.46 4.37
C LYS A 289 9.36 9.67 3.22
N VAL A 290 10.47 8.93 3.20
CA VAL A 290 11.46 9.04 2.12
C VAL A 290 10.83 8.68 0.78
N PHE A 291 10.04 7.61 0.71
CA PHE A 291 9.42 7.16 -0.53
C PHE A 291 8.36 8.16 -1.03
N ALA A 292 7.54 8.69 -0.12
CA ALA A 292 6.52 9.69 -0.46
C ALA A 292 7.14 11.03 -0.88
N GLU A 293 8.20 11.48 -0.22
CA GLU A 293 8.95 12.67 -0.60
C GLU A 293 9.55 12.53 -2.02
N LEU A 294 10.06 11.35 -2.38
CA LEU A 294 10.56 11.09 -3.73
C LEU A 294 9.44 11.09 -4.79
N GLN A 295 8.28 10.50 -4.48
CA GLN A 295 7.19 10.36 -5.43
C GLN A 295 6.36 11.64 -5.58
N TRP A 296 6.01 12.28 -4.46
CA TRP A 296 5.05 13.39 -4.39
C TRP A 296 5.64 14.68 -3.83
N GLY A 297 6.89 14.68 -3.35
CA GLY A 297 7.53 15.87 -2.78
C GLY A 297 7.16 16.17 -1.33
N GLU A 298 6.29 15.35 -0.72
CA GLU A 298 5.82 15.54 0.65
C GLU A 298 5.37 14.21 1.30
N TYR A 299 5.29 14.22 2.63
CA TYR A 299 4.59 13.20 3.41
C TYR A 299 3.60 13.89 4.34
N ARG A 300 2.33 13.48 4.26
CA ARG A 300 1.21 14.14 4.92
C ARG A 300 0.71 13.32 6.09
N ILE A 301 0.53 14.00 7.21
CA ILE A 301 -0.01 13.44 8.46
C ILE A 301 -1.39 14.08 8.69
N PRO A 302 -2.43 13.29 8.99
CA PRO A 302 -3.75 13.83 9.30
C PRO A 302 -3.72 14.64 10.60
N THR A 303 -4.63 15.61 10.72
CA THR A 303 -4.71 16.44 11.93
C THR A 303 -5.11 15.63 13.17
N VAL A 304 -5.90 14.56 13.00
CA VAL A 304 -6.25 13.64 14.09
C VAL A 304 -5.15 12.59 14.23
N ALA A 305 -4.57 12.51 15.43
CA ALA A 305 -3.55 11.51 15.73
C ALA A 305 -4.12 10.07 15.68
N ALA A 306 -3.31 9.14 15.18
CA ALA A 306 -3.59 7.70 15.14
C ALA A 306 -4.04 7.11 16.49
N MET A 307 -3.52 7.67 17.60
CA MET A 307 -3.80 7.23 18.97
C MET A 307 -5.03 7.90 19.61
N ALA A 308 -5.82 8.66 18.85
CA ALA A 308 -7.01 9.31 19.37
C ALA A 308 -8.09 8.28 19.77
N THR A 309 -8.84 8.59 20.82
CA THR A 309 -9.95 7.75 21.33
C THR A 309 -11.16 7.81 20.39
N ASP A 310 -12.05 6.82 20.49
CA ASP A 310 -13.28 6.75 19.66
C ASP A 310 -14.25 7.92 19.85
N THR A 311 -14.05 8.70 20.92
CA THR A 311 -14.76 9.95 21.18
C THR A 311 -14.29 11.12 20.32
N VAL A 312 -13.10 11.03 19.70
CA VAL A 312 -12.57 12.03 18.77
C VAL A 312 -13.06 11.69 17.36
N PRO A 313 -13.82 12.56 16.69
CA PRO A 313 -14.27 12.33 15.32
C PRO A 313 -13.08 12.05 14.39
N MET A 314 -13.24 11.10 13.47
CA MET A 314 -12.23 10.81 12.44
C MET A 314 -11.95 12.02 11.55
N SER A 315 -10.77 12.06 10.94
CA SER A 315 -10.47 13.02 9.87
C SER A 315 -11.13 12.59 8.55
N ILE A 316 -11.42 13.56 7.70
CA ILE A 316 -11.97 13.35 6.35
C ILE A 316 -11.07 14.10 5.38
N VAL A 317 -10.58 13.41 4.35
CA VAL A 317 -9.80 13.98 3.27
C VAL A 317 -10.59 13.82 1.99
N VAL A 318 -10.84 14.91 1.28
CA VAL A 318 -11.58 14.92 0.01
C VAL A 318 -10.71 15.53 -1.05
N LYS A 319 -10.42 14.79 -2.14
CA LYS A 319 -9.50 15.23 -3.22
C LYS A 319 -8.17 15.74 -2.67
N GLY A 320 -7.60 15.00 -1.72
CA GLY A 320 -6.36 15.40 -1.07
C GLY A 320 -6.47 16.57 -0.09
N VAL A 321 -7.64 17.15 0.19
CA VAL A 321 -7.75 18.25 1.15
C VAL A 321 -8.44 17.76 2.42
N GLU A 322 -7.79 17.97 3.58
CA GLU A 322 -8.43 17.67 4.86
C GLU A 322 -9.60 18.63 5.10
N LEU A 323 -10.79 18.06 5.31
CA LEU A 323 -12.04 18.79 5.41
C LEU A 323 -12.28 19.27 6.85
N ASN A 324 -12.02 20.56 7.09
CA ASN A 324 -12.40 21.19 8.35
C ASN A 324 -13.85 21.71 8.29
N THR A 325 -14.80 20.88 8.72
CA THR A 325 -16.23 21.23 8.78
C THR A 325 -16.75 21.35 10.23
N PRO A 326 -17.72 22.23 10.52
CA PRO A 326 -18.48 22.20 11.77
C PRO A 326 -19.39 20.96 11.91
N ASN A 327 -19.79 20.32 10.80
CA ASN A 327 -20.63 19.11 10.84
C ASN A 327 -19.71 17.88 10.96
N LYS A 328 -19.25 17.60 12.19
CA LYS A 328 -18.29 16.53 12.45
C LYS A 328 -18.84 15.14 12.04
N PRO A 329 -17.98 14.22 11.57
CA PRO A 329 -18.37 12.84 11.34
C PRO A 329 -18.95 12.19 12.61
N ILE A 330 -19.90 11.29 12.42
CA ILE A 330 -20.59 10.59 13.51
C ILE A 330 -20.33 9.09 13.39
N LEU A 331 -19.82 8.48 14.47
CA LEU A 331 -19.79 7.03 14.62
C LEU A 331 -21.10 6.54 15.23
N LYS A 332 -21.87 5.77 14.47
CA LYS A 332 -23.15 5.20 14.93
C LYS A 332 -23.22 3.74 14.52
N ASN A 333 -23.44 2.84 15.48
CA ASN A 333 -23.48 1.39 15.26
C ASN A 333 -22.25 0.83 14.52
N GLY A 334 -21.05 1.36 14.84
CA GLY A 334 -19.80 0.94 14.18
C GLY A 334 -19.61 1.47 12.76
N GLN A 335 -20.49 2.33 12.25
CA GLN A 335 -20.36 2.98 10.94
C GLN A 335 -20.15 4.48 11.07
N ASN A 336 -19.26 5.00 10.23
CA ASN A 336 -19.00 6.43 10.14
C ASN A 336 -19.96 7.09 9.14
N PHE A 337 -20.58 8.18 9.58
CA PHE A 337 -21.50 8.99 8.80
C PHE A 337 -20.93 10.38 8.59
N LEU A 338 -21.07 10.87 7.37
CA LEU A 338 -20.61 12.19 6.95
C LEU A 338 -21.78 13.09 6.60
N ALA A 339 -21.61 14.39 6.81
CA ALA A 339 -22.57 15.38 6.31
C ALA A 339 -22.49 15.46 4.78
N LEU A 340 -23.56 15.05 4.08
CA LEU A 340 -23.60 14.96 2.62
C LEU A 340 -23.16 16.27 1.96
N LYS A 341 -23.74 17.38 2.42
CA LYS A 341 -23.50 18.71 1.82
C LYS A 341 -22.03 19.11 1.84
N ASP A 342 -21.30 18.78 2.89
CA ASP A 342 -19.89 19.17 3.01
C ASP A 342 -19.02 18.40 2.02
N ILE A 343 -19.31 17.11 1.83
CA ILE A 343 -18.64 16.29 0.82
C ILE A 343 -18.96 16.77 -0.59
N LEU A 344 -20.24 17.06 -0.89
CA LEU A 344 -20.64 17.61 -2.19
C LEU A 344 -19.93 18.94 -2.47
N ASN A 345 -19.90 19.86 -1.52
CA ASN A 345 -19.18 21.12 -1.67
C ASN A 345 -17.68 20.89 -1.93
N ALA A 346 -17.05 19.96 -1.19
CA ALA A 346 -15.62 19.67 -1.33
C ALA A 346 -15.28 19.03 -2.69
N VAL A 347 -16.17 18.23 -3.28
CA VAL A 347 -15.98 17.69 -4.63
C VAL A 347 -16.48 18.61 -5.75
N GLY A 348 -17.10 19.75 -5.42
CA GLY A 348 -17.71 20.66 -6.41
C GLY A 348 -19.04 20.18 -6.98
N ALA A 349 -19.75 19.29 -6.27
CA ALA A 349 -21.07 18.79 -6.62
C ALA A 349 -22.18 19.60 -5.92
N ASN A 350 -23.38 19.58 -6.51
CA ASN A 350 -24.57 20.19 -5.92
C ASN A 350 -25.64 19.13 -5.64
N GLY A 351 -26.42 19.36 -4.58
CA GLY A 351 -27.57 18.53 -4.22
C GLY A 351 -28.83 19.35 -4.07
N LYS A 352 -29.96 18.85 -4.59
CA LYS A 352 -31.29 19.44 -4.44
C LYS A 352 -32.09 18.64 -3.41
N TRP A 353 -32.64 19.33 -2.41
CA TRP A 353 -33.50 18.73 -1.40
C TRP A 353 -34.98 18.84 -1.79
N ASP A 354 -35.73 17.76 -1.58
CA ASP A 354 -37.20 17.72 -1.68
C ASP A 354 -37.82 17.37 -0.32
N ASN A 355 -38.55 18.33 0.25
CA ASN A 355 -39.24 18.17 1.53
C ASN A 355 -40.41 17.18 1.46
N LYS A 356 -41.09 17.04 0.32
CA LYS A 356 -42.27 16.17 0.19
C LYS A 356 -41.89 14.70 0.32
N THR A 357 -40.76 14.34 -0.26
CA THR A 357 -40.23 12.97 -0.27
C THR A 357 -39.12 12.75 0.75
N SER A 358 -38.69 13.81 1.45
CA SER A 358 -37.53 13.77 2.35
C SER A 358 -36.30 13.16 1.67
N SER A 359 -35.96 13.67 0.50
CA SER A 359 -34.87 13.13 -0.33
C SER A 359 -33.93 14.20 -0.88
N ALA A 360 -32.64 13.85 -0.99
CA ALA A 360 -31.63 14.62 -1.69
C ALA A 360 -31.36 14.01 -3.07
N THR A 361 -31.46 14.81 -4.12
CA THR A 361 -31.06 14.46 -5.49
C THR A 361 -29.73 15.11 -5.82
N ILE A 362 -28.76 14.32 -6.26
CA ILE A 362 -27.39 14.74 -6.55
C ILE A 362 -27.08 14.37 -7.99
N GLU A 363 -26.45 15.28 -8.71
CA GLU A 363 -25.92 15.02 -10.04
C GLU A 363 -24.39 15.18 -10.01
N TYR A 364 -23.67 14.11 -10.32
CA TYR A 364 -22.22 14.12 -10.31
C TYR A 364 -21.65 13.11 -11.32
N GLY A 365 -20.69 13.53 -12.15
CA GLY A 365 -19.99 12.63 -13.08
C GLY A 365 -20.93 11.84 -14.01
N GLY A 366 -22.03 12.45 -14.46
CA GLY A 366 -23.05 11.80 -15.29
C GLY A 366 -23.98 10.83 -14.53
N ARG A 367 -23.86 10.74 -13.20
CA ARG A 367 -24.76 9.94 -12.34
C ARG A 367 -25.79 10.85 -11.67
N THR A 368 -27.04 10.40 -11.62
CA THR A 368 -28.10 10.98 -10.81
C THR A 368 -28.40 10.07 -9.62
N VAL A 369 -28.15 10.56 -8.41
CA VAL A 369 -28.34 9.81 -7.17
C VAL A 369 -29.46 10.42 -6.35
N VAL A 370 -30.47 9.64 -5.97
CA VAL A 370 -31.54 10.08 -5.06
C VAL A 370 -31.42 9.31 -3.74
N ILE A 371 -31.21 10.06 -2.65
CA ILE A 371 -31.06 9.54 -1.30
C ILE A 371 -32.29 9.94 -0.49
N THR A 372 -33.12 8.96 -0.11
CA THR A 372 -34.30 9.18 0.74
C THR A 372 -33.97 8.87 2.20
N ILE A 373 -34.30 9.77 3.11
CA ILE A 373 -34.05 9.59 4.55
C ILE A 373 -34.78 8.35 5.07
N GLY A 374 -34.07 7.52 5.84
CA GLY A 374 -34.61 6.28 6.42
C GLY A 374 -34.77 5.12 5.44
N SER A 375 -34.53 5.31 4.14
CA SER A 375 -34.60 4.25 3.13
C SER A 375 -33.37 3.33 3.20
N LYS A 376 -33.59 2.02 3.00
CA LYS A 376 -32.53 1.02 2.77
C LYS A 376 -32.03 0.99 1.32
N PHE A 377 -32.56 1.86 0.47
CA PHE A 377 -32.20 1.97 -0.93
C PHE A 377 -31.91 3.43 -1.30
N ILE A 378 -30.88 3.62 -2.11
CA ILE A 378 -30.65 4.84 -2.90
C ILE A 378 -31.04 4.55 -4.35
N LYS A 379 -31.41 5.58 -5.12
CA LYS A 379 -31.57 5.43 -6.57
C LYS A 379 -30.33 5.92 -7.27
N VAL A 380 -29.69 5.10 -8.09
CA VAL A 380 -28.57 5.48 -8.95
C VAL A 380 -29.03 5.35 -10.39
N ASN A 381 -29.09 6.46 -11.13
CA ASN A 381 -29.63 6.51 -12.50
C ASN A 381 -31.02 5.86 -12.61
N GLY A 382 -31.86 6.09 -11.59
CA GLY A 382 -33.22 5.53 -11.50
C GLY A 382 -33.31 4.10 -10.95
N GLN A 383 -32.20 3.36 -10.86
CA GLN A 383 -32.17 1.99 -10.34
C GLN A 383 -31.99 1.96 -8.82
N ASN A 384 -32.73 1.11 -8.12
CA ASN A 384 -32.59 0.94 -6.68
C ASN A 384 -31.29 0.17 -6.37
N VAL A 385 -30.47 0.76 -5.51
CA VAL A 385 -29.25 0.14 -4.97
C VAL A 385 -29.37 0.07 -3.46
N ALA A 386 -29.16 -1.12 -2.91
CA ALA A 386 -29.25 -1.35 -1.47
C ALA A 386 -28.09 -0.67 -0.73
N ILE A 387 -28.39 -0.12 0.45
CA ILE A 387 -27.41 0.37 1.41
C ILE A 387 -27.68 -0.29 2.76
N ASP A 388 -26.62 -0.71 3.45
CA ASP A 388 -26.75 -1.45 4.71
C ASP A 388 -27.37 -0.60 5.82
N THR A 389 -27.03 0.70 5.85
CA THR A 389 -27.55 1.62 6.85
C THR A 389 -28.12 2.89 6.22
N PRO A 390 -29.39 3.24 6.50
CA PRO A 390 -30.03 4.40 5.93
C PRO A 390 -29.35 5.73 6.28
N ALA A 391 -29.45 6.69 5.36
CA ALA A 391 -29.19 8.09 5.67
C ALA A 391 -30.21 8.62 6.69
N PHE A 392 -29.79 9.57 7.53
CA PHE A 392 -30.64 10.19 8.54
C PHE A 392 -30.43 11.71 8.60
N LEU A 393 -31.38 12.40 9.23
CA LEU A 393 -31.23 13.82 9.54
C LEU A 393 -30.57 13.96 10.92
N GLN A 394 -29.41 14.60 10.97
CA GLN A 394 -28.73 14.99 12.19
C GLN A 394 -28.97 16.47 12.45
N LYS A 395 -29.40 16.81 13.66
CA LYS A 395 -29.49 18.20 14.09
C LYS A 395 -28.10 18.74 14.40
N VAL A 396 -27.70 19.82 13.74
CA VAL A 396 -26.46 20.57 13.99
C VAL A 396 -26.84 22.03 14.21
N GLY A 397 -26.72 22.50 15.44
CA GLY A 397 -27.22 23.81 15.85
C GLY A 397 -28.74 23.90 15.67
N LYS A 398 -29.19 24.80 14.79
CA LYS A 398 -30.61 25.04 14.48
C LYS A 398 -31.08 24.37 13.18
N GLU A 399 -30.20 23.65 12.49
CA GLU A 399 -30.49 23.06 11.18
C GLU A 399 -30.42 21.54 11.22
N ASP A 400 -31.22 20.89 10.39
CA ASP A 400 -31.10 19.46 10.11
C ASP A 400 -30.19 19.24 8.89
N LYS A 401 -29.25 18.32 9.03
CA LYS A 401 -28.27 17.95 8.01
C LYS A 401 -28.44 16.49 7.61
N THR A 402 -28.40 16.19 6.32
CA THR A 402 -28.37 14.80 5.84
C THR A 402 -27.02 14.17 6.13
N TYR A 403 -27.03 13.09 6.91
CA TYR A 403 -25.87 12.26 7.20
C TYR A 403 -26.00 10.92 6.49
N LEU A 404 -24.96 10.49 5.79
CA LEU A 404 -24.91 9.21 5.06
C LEU A 404 -23.66 8.39 5.41
N PRO A 405 -23.73 7.05 5.35
CA PRO A 405 -22.56 6.22 5.56
C PRO A 405 -21.58 6.38 4.39
N LEU A 406 -20.28 6.22 4.67
CA LEU A 406 -19.21 6.26 3.67
C LEU A 406 -19.49 5.37 2.43
N ALA A 407 -20.00 4.16 2.66
CA ALA A 407 -20.32 3.22 1.59
C ALA A 407 -21.38 3.75 0.59
N ALA A 408 -22.31 4.58 1.05
CA ALA A 408 -23.32 5.17 0.16
C ALA A 408 -22.72 6.23 -0.77
N LEU A 409 -21.65 6.92 -0.36
CA LEU A 409 -20.90 7.82 -1.24
C LEU A 409 -20.20 7.02 -2.36
N ALA A 410 -19.56 5.90 -2.00
CA ALA A 410 -18.87 5.05 -2.95
C ALA A 410 -19.85 4.44 -3.98
N THR A 411 -20.86 3.72 -3.49
CA THR A 411 -21.82 3.01 -4.35
C THR A 411 -22.72 3.96 -5.15
N GLY A 412 -23.08 5.12 -4.56
CA GLY A 412 -23.99 6.07 -5.20
C GLY A 412 -23.30 6.95 -6.23
N LEU A 413 -22.33 7.74 -5.77
CA LEU A 413 -21.67 8.78 -6.59
C LEU A 413 -20.49 8.22 -7.39
N GLY A 414 -20.06 6.99 -7.08
CA GLY A 414 -18.90 6.35 -7.68
C GLY A 414 -17.57 6.94 -7.22
N PHE A 415 -17.55 7.51 -6.02
CA PHE A 415 -16.30 7.92 -5.37
C PHE A 415 -15.51 6.68 -4.94
N ASP A 416 -14.19 6.76 -5.01
CA ASP A 416 -13.32 5.86 -4.29
C ASP A 416 -13.25 6.32 -2.83
N VAL A 417 -13.67 5.46 -1.91
CA VAL A 417 -13.77 5.77 -0.48
C VAL A 417 -12.98 4.75 0.32
N ASN A 418 -11.84 5.19 0.84
CA ASN A 418 -10.93 4.37 1.62
C ASN A 418 -10.89 4.85 3.06
N TYR A 419 -10.79 3.93 4.01
CA TYR A 419 -10.64 4.26 5.42
C TYR A 419 -9.37 3.63 5.98
N SER A 420 -8.47 4.47 6.48
CA SER A 420 -7.35 4.00 7.30
C SER A 420 -7.76 4.02 8.77
N SER A 421 -7.82 2.82 9.36
CA SER A 421 -8.02 2.67 10.80
C SER A 421 -6.81 3.15 11.60
N LYS A 422 -5.60 3.04 11.04
CA LYS A 422 -4.36 3.49 11.66
C LYS A 422 -4.30 5.00 11.74
N LEU A 423 -4.69 5.70 10.68
CA LEU A 423 -4.77 7.16 10.66
C LEU A 423 -6.09 7.71 11.20
N ARG A 424 -7.09 6.86 11.51
CA ARG A 424 -8.48 7.27 11.79
C ARG A 424 -8.97 8.30 10.77
N THR A 425 -8.80 8.01 9.48
CA THR A 425 -9.05 8.97 8.40
C THR A 425 -9.79 8.30 7.24
N ALA A 426 -10.84 8.94 6.77
CA ALA A 426 -11.53 8.58 5.52
C ALA A 426 -11.02 9.43 4.36
N PHE A 427 -10.60 8.78 3.27
CA PHE A 427 -10.16 9.39 2.03
C PHE A 427 -11.24 9.22 0.97
N ILE A 428 -11.61 10.31 0.30
CA ILE A 428 -12.69 10.36 -0.67
C ILE A 428 -12.15 10.98 -1.96
N ASN A 429 -12.02 10.17 -3.00
CA ASN A 429 -11.48 10.55 -4.31
C ASN A 429 -12.55 10.33 -5.39
N PRO A 430 -13.00 11.39 -6.08
CA PRO A 430 -14.20 11.33 -6.90
C PRO A 430 -13.99 10.81 -8.32
#